data_AF-A0A8C3WY70-F1
#
_entry.id   AF-A0A8C3WY70-F1
#
_cell.length_a   1.000
_cell.length_b   1.000
_cell.length_c   1.000
_cell.angle_alpha   90.00
_cell.angle_beta   90.00
_cell.angle_gamma   90.00
#
_symmetry.space_group_name_H-M   'P 1'
#
loop_
_entity.id
_entity.type
_entity.pdbx_description
1 polymer ?
#
loop_
_entity_poly.entity_id
_entity_poly.type
_entity_poly.pdbx_seq_one_letter_code
_entity_poly.pdbx_strand_id
1 'polypeptide(L)'
;DQLRRRGEFIQEIRRQLEACQRQATFTVTFEVQNPRWENPRALSFVLRSPQLQQEVEFDVLPAFDALGHLTPGYRPKPEIYVRLIQECKSLGKEGEFSTCFTELQRAFLRDRPTKLKSLIRLIKYWYQTCKSELGKPLPPQYALELLTVYAWEQGSKKTYFSTAQGFQTVLELVIKHQKLCIFWEAYYDFKDPVVGRYLLEQLKKPRPVILDPADPTGNVAGRDQNSWLRLAQEARSWLDYTCFMNWDGSPVGSWNVSPQVHSDWTYEAYDFCQGSSKRPTIRGGAPPQEEENWTCAIL
;
A
#
# COMPACT_ATOMS: atom_id res chain seq x y z
N ASP A 1 -22.18 -7.59 -1.27
CA ASP A 1 -22.68 -6.42 -0.52
C ASP A 1 -21.79 -5.20 -0.55
N GLN A 2 -20.48 -5.30 -0.25
CA GLN A 2 -19.56 -4.15 -0.17
C GLN A 2 -19.55 -3.21 -1.39
N LEU A 3 -19.78 -3.73 -2.61
CA LEU A 3 -19.91 -2.89 -3.81
C LEU A 3 -21.34 -2.38 -4.04
N ARG A 4 -22.33 -3.27 -3.89
CA ARG A 4 -23.73 -3.00 -4.28
C ARG A 4 -24.47 -2.13 -3.27
N ARG A 5 -24.17 -2.27 -1.98
CA ARG A 5 -24.86 -1.61 -0.87
C ARG A 5 -24.00 -0.55 -0.18
N ARG A 6 -22.90 -0.14 -0.82
CA ARG A 6 -21.94 0.82 -0.27
C ARG A 6 -22.60 2.14 0.12
N GLY A 7 -23.41 2.69 -0.79
CA GLY A 7 -24.13 3.94 -0.57
C GLY A 7 -25.10 3.87 0.61
N GLU A 8 -25.85 2.76 0.73
CA GLU A 8 -26.75 2.52 1.88
C GLU A 8 -25.99 2.55 3.20
N PHE A 9 -24.86 1.83 3.29
CA PHE A 9 -24.04 1.80 4.50
C PHE A 9 -23.43 3.17 4.81
N ILE A 10 -22.93 3.89 3.81
CA ILE A 10 -22.36 5.23 4.01
C ILE A 10 -23.42 6.21 4.54
N GLN A 11 -24.64 6.16 3.99
CA GLN A 11 -25.74 7.03 4.45
C GLN A 11 -26.12 6.73 5.89
N GLU A 12 -26.24 5.45 6.27
CA GLU A 12 -26.56 5.07 7.64
C GLU A 12 -25.42 5.45 8.61
N ILE A 13 -24.16 5.20 8.25
CA ILE A 13 -23.01 5.61 9.08
C ILE A 13 -22.98 7.12 9.27
N ARG A 14 -23.23 7.89 8.20
CA ARG A 14 -23.31 9.36 8.27
C ARG A 14 -24.38 9.80 9.26
N ARG A 15 -25.59 9.24 9.16
CA ARG A 15 -26.70 9.55 10.07
C ARG A 15 -26.32 9.31 11.54
N GLN A 16 -25.60 8.23 11.81
CA GLN A 16 -25.12 7.90 13.15
C GLN A 16 -23.99 8.82 13.62
N LEU A 17 -23.06 9.21 12.75
CA LEU A 17 -22.01 10.19 13.07
C LEU A 17 -22.59 11.57 13.38
N GLU A 18 -23.58 12.03 12.61
CA GLU A 18 -24.30 13.30 12.86
C GLU A 18 -25.14 13.24 14.15
N ALA A 19 -25.69 12.07 14.51
CA ALA A 19 -26.33 11.87 15.81
C ALA A 19 -25.31 11.95 16.95
N CYS A 20 -24.16 11.29 16.80
CA CYS A 20 -23.06 11.29 17.76
C CYS A 20 -22.51 12.71 17.98
N GLN A 21 -22.29 13.47 16.90
CA GLN A 21 -21.84 14.86 16.95
C GLN A 21 -22.80 15.77 17.75
N ARG A 22 -24.12 15.49 17.72
CA ARG A 22 -25.13 16.25 18.47
C ARG A 22 -25.27 15.83 19.93
N GLN A 23 -25.02 14.56 20.23
CA GLN A 23 -25.33 13.95 21.54
C GLN A 23 -24.13 13.83 22.47
N ALA A 24 -22.93 13.66 21.93
CA ALA A 24 -21.71 13.45 22.72
C ALA A 24 -20.89 14.73 22.84
N THR A 25 -20.30 14.94 24.01
CA THR A 25 -19.33 16.02 24.24
C THR A 25 -17.92 15.52 23.89
N PHE A 26 -17.33 16.14 22.89
CA PHE A 26 -15.94 15.90 22.50
C PHE A 26 -15.05 17.03 22.99
N THR A 27 -13.80 16.71 23.36
CA THR A 27 -12.77 17.72 23.66
C THR A 27 -12.23 18.41 22.40
N VAL A 28 -12.59 17.88 21.23
CA VAL A 28 -12.23 18.36 19.89
C VAL A 28 -13.48 18.76 19.12
N THR A 29 -13.33 19.68 18.17
CA THR A 29 -14.37 19.98 17.19
C THR A 29 -14.54 18.79 16.26
N PHE A 30 -15.76 18.29 16.12
CA PHE A 30 -16.11 17.17 15.24
C PHE A 30 -17.02 17.69 14.11
N GLU A 31 -16.56 17.58 12.87
CA GLU A 31 -17.26 18.03 11.67
C GLU A 31 -17.41 16.90 10.64
N VAL A 32 -18.64 16.42 10.42
CA VAL A 32 -18.96 15.49 9.33
C VAL A 32 -18.98 16.24 8.00
N GLN A 33 -18.21 15.79 7.00
CA GLN A 33 -18.11 16.46 5.72
C GLN A 33 -19.32 16.17 4.83
N ASN A 34 -19.72 17.14 4.00
CA ASN A 34 -20.77 16.94 3.01
C ASN A 34 -20.29 16.02 1.88
N PRO A 35 -21.19 15.19 1.31
CA PRO A 35 -20.81 14.29 0.23
C PRO A 35 -20.42 15.16 -0.96
N ARG A 36 -19.21 14.95 -1.50
CA ARG A 36 -18.80 15.64 -2.73
C ARG A 36 -19.46 15.03 -3.97
N TRP A 37 -20.04 13.82 -3.85
CA TRP A 37 -20.55 12.99 -4.95
C TRP A 37 -21.75 12.13 -4.52
N GLU A 38 -22.55 11.66 -5.47
CA GLU A 38 -23.76 10.85 -5.22
C GLU A 38 -23.48 9.43 -4.68
N ASN A 39 -22.32 8.84 -4.98
CA ASN A 39 -21.93 7.50 -4.49
C ASN A 39 -20.44 7.45 -4.09
N PRO A 40 -20.04 8.10 -2.99
CA PRO A 40 -18.65 8.18 -2.60
C PRO A 40 -18.13 6.82 -2.11
N ARG A 41 -16.84 6.53 -2.31
CA ARG A 41 -16.23 5.29 -1.80
C ARG A 41 -15.99 5.33 -0.29
N ALA A 42 -15.81 6.52 0.28
CA ALA A 42 -15.66 6.75 1.70
C ALA A 42 -16.47 7.97 2.14
N LEU A 43 -16.82 7.99 3.43
CA LEU A 43 -17.34 9.16 4.12
C LEU A 43 -16.22 9.79 4.93
N SER A 44 -16.03 11.11 4.82
CA SER A 44 -14.97 11.79 5.56
C SER A 44 -15.54 12.66 6.69
N PHE A 45 -14.81 12.77 7.79
CA PHE A 45 -15.07 13.72 8.86
C PHE A 45 -13.77 14.24 9.45
N VAL A 46 -13.80 15.42 10.09
CA VAL A 46 -12.61 16.05 10.66
C VAL A 46 -12.76 16.16 12.16
N LEU A 47 -11.68 15.83 12.88
CA LEU A 47 -11.51 16.18 14.29
C LEU A 47 -10.44 17.27 14.40
N ARG A 48 -10.79 18.42 15.00
CA ARG A 48 -9.87 19.57 15.16
C ARG A 48 -9.71 19.94 16.63
N SER A 49 -8.47 20.15 17.07
CA SER A 49 -8.16 20.75 18.37
C SER A 49 -7.62 22.16 18.15
N PRO A 50 -8.42 23.22 18.45
CA PRO A 50 -7.96 24.59 18.36
C PRO A 50 -6.76 24.87 19.28
N GLN A 51 -6.69 24.21 20.45
CA GLN A 51 -5.63 24.38 21.43
C GLN A 51 -4.28 23.87 20.91
N LEU A 52 -4.29 22.76 20.17
CA LEU A 52 -3.08 22.17 19.60
C LEU A 52 -2.78 22.68 18.17
N GLN A 53 -3.68 23.49 17.59
CA GLN A 53 -3.64 23.90 16.18
C GLN A 53 -3.47 22.69 15.23
N GLN A 54 -4.15 21.59 15.55
CA GLN A 54 -4.07 20.33 14.83
C GLN A 54 -5.44 19.86 14.38
N GLU A 55 -5.47 19.21 13.23
CA GLU A 55 -6.65 18.55 12.70
C GLU A 55 -6.28 17.21 12.08
N VAL A 56 -7.24 16.28 12.12
CA VAL A 56 -7.13 14.98 11.48
C VAL A 56 -8.42 14.73 10.71
N GLU A 57 -8.30 14.53 9.41
CA GLU A 57 -9.37 14.02 8.55
C GLU A 57 -9.39 12.49 8.63
N PHE A 58 -10.57 11.93 8.83
CA PHE A 58 -10.83 10.51 8.89
C PHE A 58 -11.66 10.10 7.69
N ASP A 59 -11.26 9.01 7.04
CA ASP A 59 -12.02 8.38 5.98
C ASP A 59 -12.65 7.08 6.48
N VAL A 60 -13.95 6.98 6.33
CA VAL A 60 -14.76 5.84 6.76
C VAL A 60 -15.15 5.02 5.54
N LEU A 61 -14.60 3.81 5.47
CA LEU A 61 -14.85 2.86 4.38
C LEU A 61 -15.58 1.64 4.91
N PRO A 62 -16.84 1.41 4.52
CA PRO A 62 -17.52 0.16 4.81
C PRO A 62 -16.79 -1.01 4.12
N ALA A 63 -16.50 -2.06 4.89
CA ALA A 63 -15.86 -3.26 4.40
C ALA A 63 -16.57 -4.51 4.92
N PHE A 64 -16.53 -5.59 4.14
CA PHE A 64 -16.91 -6.90 4.63
C PHE A 64 -15.84 -7.44 5.57
N ASP A 65 -16.25 -7.98 6.72
CA ASP A 65 -15.35 -8.63 7.66
C ASP A 65 -14.94 -10.02 7.15
N ALA A 66 -13.93 -10.05 6.28
CA ALA A 66 -13.41 -11.28 5.69
C ALA A 66 -12.56 -12.10 6.66
N LEU A 67 -12.05 -11.49 7.73
CA LEU A 67 -11.09 -12.08 8.65
C LEU A 67 -11.76 -12.62 9.92
N GLY A 68 -12.90 -12.06 10.32
CA GLY A 68 -13.56 -12.38 11.56
C GLY A 68 -12.69 -11.95 12.75
N HIS A 69 -12.62 -12.80 13.78
CA HIS A 69 -11.86 -12.50 14.98
C HIS A 69 -10.35 -12.72 14.78
N LEU A 70 -9.56 -11.64 14.76
CA LEU A 70 -8.10 -11.69 14.66
C LEU A 70 -7.41 -11.86 16.01
N THR A 71 -6.43 -12.78 16.07
CA THR A 71 -5.50 -12.92 17.20
C THR A 71 -4.09 -12.45 16.81
N PRO A 72 -3.23 -12.03 17.76
CA PRO A 72 -1.82 -11.72 17.47
C PRO A 72 -1.10 -12.91 16.81
N GLY A 73 -0.34 -12.64 15.74
CA GLY A 73 0.34 -13.68 14.96
C GLY A 73 -0.58 -14.53 14.06
N TYR A 74 -1.86 -14.17 13.95
CA TYR A 74 -2.81 -14.87 13.10
C TYR A 74 -2.43 -14.74 11.62
N ARG A 75 -2.39 -15.90 10.96
CA ARG A 75 -2.29 -16.02 9.50
C ARG A 75 -3.65 -16.46 8.98
N PRO A 76 -4.28 -15.71 8.04
CA PRO A 76 -5.56 -16.10 7.47
C PRO A 76 -5.50 -17.48 6.83
N LYS A 77 -6.61 -18.22 6.90
CA LYS A 77 -6.71 -19.50 6.19
C LYS A 77 -6.75 -19.25 4.68
N PRO A 78 -6.08 -20.06 3.84
CA PRO A 78 -6.02 -19.84 2.40
C PRO A 78 -7.38 -19.71 1.72
N GLU A 79 -8.43 -20.37 2.24
CA GLU A 79 -9.78 -20.34 1.66
C GLU A 79 -10.37 -18.92 1.61
N ILE A 80 -9.97 -18.03 2.53
CA ILE A 80 -10.35 -16.61 2.51
C ILE A 80 -9.81 -15.96 1.22
N TYR A 81 -8.53 -16.17 0.92
CA TYR A 81 -7.90 -15.63 -0.28
C TYR A 81 -8.36 -16.32 -1.56
N VAL A 82 -8.65 -17.63 -1.52
CA VAL A 82 -9.25 -18.34 -2.67
C VAL A 82 -10.58 -17.70 -3.07
N ARG A 83 -11.47 -17.43 -2.10
CA ARG A 83 -12.75 -16.75 -2.34
C ARG A 83 -12.54 -15.33 -2.88
N LEU A 84 -11.63 -14.58 -2.27
CA LEU A 84 -11.25 -13.24 -2.75
C LEU A 84 -10.80 -13.27 -4.21
N ILE A 85 -9.89 -14.18 -4.57
CA ILE A 85 -9.36 -14.30 -5.93
C ILE A 85 -10.48 -14.64 -6.92
N GLN A 86 -11.38 -15.56 -6.57
CA GLN A 86 -12.52 -15.94 -7.41
C GLN A 86 -13.45 -14.73 -7.67
N GLU A 87 -13.80 -13.99 -6.63
CA GLU A 87 -14.62 -12.77 -6.72
C GLU A 87 -13.92 -11.67 -7.55
N CYS A 88 -12.64 -11.40 -7.27
CA CYS A 88 -11.85 -10.42 -8.02
C CYS A 88 -11.74 -10.77 -9.51
N LYS A 89 -11.54 -12.06 -9.85
CA LYS A 89 -11.51 -12.52 -11.25
C LYS A 89 -12.88 -12.37 -11.92
N SER A 90 -13.94 -12.77 -11.23
CA SER A 90 -15.33 -12.65 -11.72
C SER A 90 -15.72 -11.19 -12.02
N LEU A 91 -15.31 -10.27 -11.15
CA LEU A 91 -15.64 -8.85 -11.24
C LEU A 91 -14.64 -8.04 -12.07
N GLY A 92 -13.45 -8.59 -12.37
CA GLY A 92 -12.35 -7.83 -12.97
C GLY A 92 -11.83 -6.70 -12.06
N LYS A 93 -11.84 -6.91 -10.74
CA LYS A 93 -11.57 -5.89 -9.71
C LYS A 93 -10.51 -6.32 -8.71
N GLU A 94 -9.27 -6.41 -9.18
CA GLU A 94 -8.11 -6.73 -8.33
C GLU A 94 -7.81 -5.61 -7.32
N GLY A 95 -7.52 -5.95 -6.07
CA GLY A 95 -7.20 -5.00 -5.00
C GLY A 95 -8.37 -4.14 -4.50
N GLU A 96 -9.58 -4.31 -5.07
CA GLU A 96 -10.78 -3.52 -4.72
C GLU A 96 -11.23 -3.75 -3.27
N PHE A 97 -10.96 -4.93 -2.72
CA PHE A 97 -11.37 -5.37 -1.39
C PHE A 97 -10.24 -5.30 -0.36
N SER A 98 -9.13 -4.61 -0.65
CA SER A 98 -8.04 -4.38 0.30
C SER A 98 -8.50 -3.83 1.66
N THR A 99 -9.62 -3.08 1.70
CA THR A 99 -10.21 -2.58 2.95
C THR A 99 -10.64 -3.67 3.94
N CYS A 100 -10.98 -4.87 3.44
CA CYS A 100 -11.29 -6.05 4.25
C CYS A 100 -10.08 -6.56 5.04
N PHE A 101 -8.87 -6.16 4.66
CA PHE A 101 -7.60 -6.66 5.22
C PHE A 101 -6.78 -5.56 5.91
N THR A 102 -7.40 -4.41 6.21
CA THR A 102 -6.75 -3.25 6.85
C THR A 102 -6.09 -3.57 8.18
N GLU A 103 -6.63 -4.52 8.93
CA GLU A 103 -6.01 -4.96 10.19
C GLU A 103 -4.66 -5.65 9.97
N LEU A 104 -4.52 -6.44 8.90
CA LEU A 104 -3.27 -7.09 8.51
C LEU A 104 -2.27 -6.08 7.93
N GLN A 105 -2.75 -5.14 7.11
CA GLN A 105 -1.93 -4.01 6.61
C GLN A 105 -1.36 -3.20 7.77
N ARG A 106 -2.19 -2.88 8.77
CA ARG A 106 -1.77 -2.21 10.00
C ARG A 106 -0.78 -3.06 10.79
N ALA A 107 -1.06 -4.34 11.01
CA ALA A 107 -0.17 -5.24 11.75
C ALA A 107 1.22 -5.33 11.10
N PHE A 108 1.28 -5.36 9.77
CA PHE A 108 2.53 -5.43 9.01
C PHE A 108 3.47 -4.24 9.29
N LEU A 109 2.90 -3.05 9.52
CA LEU A 109 3.66 -1.82 9.83
C LEU A 109 3.82 -1.59 11.33
N ARG A 110 2.89 -2.07 12.15
CA ARG A 110 2.85 -1.84 13.60
C ARG A 110 4.05 -2.47 14.30
N ASP A 111 4.42 -3.69 13.94
CA ASP A 111 5.41 -4.48 14.70
C ASP A 111 6.86 -4.21 14.23
N ARG A 112 7.11 -3.01 13.68
CA ARG A 112 8.40 -2.56 13.14
C ARG A 112 9.20 -1.70 14.13
N PRO A 113 10.55 -1.70 14.08
CA PRO A 113 11.37 -0.88 14.97
C PRO A 113 11.06 0.61 14.88
N THR A 114 11.15 1.33 16.00
CA THR A 114 10.87 2.77 16.07
C THR A 114 11.66 3.57 15.03
N LYS A 115 12.94 3.23 14.81
CA LYS A 115 13.79 3.90 13.81
C LYS A 115 13.27 3.69 12.38
N LEU A 116 12.70 2.51 12.06
CA LEU A 116 12.04 2.26 10.77
C LEU A 116 10.77 3.08 10.62
N LYS A 117 9.95 3.17 11.67
CA LYS A 117 8.76 4.04 11.65
C LYS A 117 9.15 5.51 11.41
N SER A 118 10.25 5.99 12.00
CA SER A 118 10.77 7.32 11.72
C SER A 118 11.23 7.49 10.27
N LEU A 119 11.88 6.48 9.68
CA LEU A 119 12.23 6.51 8.24
C LEU A 119 10.98 6.56 7.37
N ILE A 120 9.95 5.75 7.67
CA ILE A 120 8.69 5.77 6.93
C ILE A 120 8.02 7.16 7.02
N ARG A 121 8.04 7.80 8.20
CA ARG A 121 7.56 9.19 8.35
C ARG A 121 8.33 10.18 7.48
N LEU A 122 9.65 10.05 7.39
CA LEU A 122 10.48 10.87 6.50
C LEU A 122 10.11 10.67 5.02
N ILE A 123 9.91 9.42 4.59
CA ILE A 123 9.49 9.10 3.22
C ILE A 123 8.10 9.66 2.93
N LYS A 124 7.16 9.56 3.89
CA LYS A 124 5.82 10.15 3.76
C LYS A 124 5.90 11.67 3.64
N TYR A 125 6.74 12.32 4.44
CA TYR A 125 6.98 13.75 4.35
C TYR A 125 7.50 14.14 2.95
N TRP A 126 8.57 13.50 2.50
CA TRP A 126 9.11 13.70 1.15
C TRP A 126 8.06 13.51 0.06
N TYR A 127 7.29 12.42 0.13
CA TYR A 127 6.20 12.15 -0.82
C TYR A 127 5.14 13.26 -0.83
N GLN A 128 4.76 13.80 0.33
CA GLN A 128 3.81 14.92 0.41
C GLN A 128 4.39 16.21 -0.16
N THR A 129 5.69 16.49 0.03
CA THR A 129 6.37 17.61 -0.62
C THR A 129 6.31 17.47 -2.13
N CYS A 130 6.69 16.32 -2.70
CA CYS A 130 6.58 16.06 -4.13
C CYS A 130 5.13 16.18 -4.62
N LYS A 131 4.14 15.71 -3.85
CA LYS A 131 2.73 15.83 -4.19
C LYS A 131 2.25 17.27 -4.24
N SER A 132 2.76 18.14 -3.35
CA SER A 132 2.42 19.56 -3.34
C SER A 132 3.00 20.30 -4.55
N GLU A 133 4.19 19.90 -5.01
CA GLU A 133 4.92 20.55 -6.10
C GLU A 133 4.47 20.02 -7.48
N LEU A 134 4.37 18.70 -7.62
CA LEU A 134 4.02 18.05 -8.88
C LEU A 134 2.51 17.92 -9.12
N GLY A 135 1.71 17.92 -8.06
CA GLY A 135 0.33 17.46 -8.14
C GLY A 135 0.22 15.98 -8.55
N LYS A 136 -0.94 15.59 -9.10
CA LYS A 136 -1.22 14.22 -9.55
C LYS A 136 -0.94 14.04 -11.06
N PRO A 137 -0.72 12.81 -11.57
CA PRO A 137 -0.67 11.52 -10.85
C PRO A 137 0.67 11.25 -10.14
N LEU A 138 0.60 10.53 -9.01
CA LEU A 138 1.70 9.97 -8.21
C LEU A 138 1.31 8.57 -7.71
N PRO A 139 2.26 7.64 -7.48
CA PRO A 139 1.94 6.31 -6.98
C PRO A 139 1.35 6.40 -5.57
N PRO A 140 0.51 5.44 -5.14
CA PRO A 140 -0.08 5.48 -3.81
C PRO A 140 0.99 5.59 -2.71
N GLN A 141 0.78 6.46 -1.72
CA GLN A 141 1.72 6.63 -0.61
C GLN A 141 2.04 5.29 0.08
N TYR A 142 1.04 4.43 0.22
CA TYR A 142 1.21 3.10 0.80
C TYR A 142 2.26 2.25 0.08
N ALA A 143 2.44 2.41 -1.24
CA ALA A 143 3.49 1.73 -1.99
C ALA A 143 4.89 2.16 -1.53
N LEU A 144 5.09 3.42 -1.13
CA LEU A 144 6.36 3.93 -0.60
C LEU A 144 6.60 3.47 0.83
N GLU A 145 5.54 3.32 1.63
CA GLU A 145 5.64 2.73 2.98
C GLU A 145 6.13 1.28 2.87
N LEU A 146 5.56 0.48 1.97
CA LEU A 146 6.00 -0.89 1.68
C LEU A 146 7.41 -0.94 1.08
N LEU A 147 7.75 -0.05 0.15
CA LEU A 147 9.09 0.04 -0.42
C LEU A 147 10.15 0.37 0.64
N THR A 148 9.80 1.18 1.63
CA THR A 148 10.67 1.51 2.77
C THR A 148 10.90 0.30 3.66
N VAL A 149 9.85 -0.47 3.93
CA VAL A 149 9.98 -1.75 4.67
C VAL A 149 10.88 -2.70 3.88
N TYR A 150 10.67 -2.85 2.58
CA TYR A 150 11.52 -3.67 1.72
C TYR A 150 12.99 -3.26 1.77
N ALA A 151 13.28 -1.97 1.59
CA ALA A 151 14.64 -1.44 1.63
C ALA A 151 15.34 -1.78 2.96
N TRP A 152 14.65 -1.59 4.08
CA TRP A 152 15.17 -1.93 5.40
C TRP A 152 15.34 -3.44 5.59
N GLU A 153 14.37 -4.25 5.17
CA GLU A 153 14.44 -5.70 5.26
C GLU A 153 15.57 -6.28 4.42
N GLN A 154 15.87 -5.75 3.23
CA GLN A 154 16.94 -6.30 2.40
C GLN A 154 18.31 -5.72 2.73
N GLY A 155 18.37 -4.46 3.15
CA GLY A 155 19.62 -3.71 3.25
C GLY A 155 20.18 -3.53 4.66
N SER A 156 19.34 -3.61 5.70
CA SER A 156 19.73 -3.30 7.07
C SER A 156 19.34 -4.39 8.06
N LYS A 157 18.05 -4.69 8.20
CA LYS A 157 17.43 -5.54 9.25
C LYS A 157 17.79 -5.17 10.69
N LYS A 158 18.46 -4.04 10.92
CA LYS A 158 18.89 -3.58 12.25
C LYS A 158 17.87 -2.65 12.87
N THR A 159 17.78 -2.65 14.20
CA THR A 159 16.96 -1.68 14.94
C THR A 159 17.56 -0.27 14.95
N TYR A 160 18.88 -0.17 14.75
CA TYR A 160 19.62 1.08 14.62
C TYR A 160 20.34 1.14 13.26
N PHE A 161 20.15 2.24 12.54
CA PHE A 161 20.75 2.51 11.24
C PHE A 161 20.73 4.01 10.92
N SER A 162 21.53 4.42 9.92
CA SER A 162 21.55 5.80 9.41
C SER A 162 20.25 6.11 8.67
N THR A 163 19.52 7.13 9.12
CA THR A 163 18.29 7.59 8.45
C THR A 163 18.59 8.09 7.04
N ALA A 164 19.69 8.82 6.84
CA ALA A 164 20.08 9.35 5.53
C ALA A 164 20.38 8.22 4.54
N GLN A 165 21.12 7.18 4.97
CA GLN A 165 21.40 6.00 4.15
C GLN A 165 20.11 5.26 3.77
N GLY A 166 19.19 5.09 4.73
CA GLY A 166 17.88 4.49 4.48
C GLY A 166 17.03 5.32 3.52
N PHE A 167 17.06 6.64 3.65
CA PHE A 167 16.33 7.56 2.77
C PHE A 167 16.88 7.48 1.34
N GLN A 168 18.20 7.57 1.18
CA GLN A 168 18.87 7.44 -0.11
C GLN A 168 18.52 6.11 -0.79
N THR A 169 18.54 5.01 -0.03
CA THR A 169 18.19 3.67 -0.53
C THR A 169 16.79 3.63 -1.12
N VAL A 170 15.80 4.24 -0.46
CA VAL A 170 14.41 4.27 -0.95
C VAL A 170 14.31 5.10 -2.23
N LEU A 171 14.96 6.26 -2.31
CA LEU A 171 14.98 7.09 -3.52
C LEU A 171 15.62 6.34 -4.71
N GLU A 172 16.73 5.65 -4.48
CA GLU A 172 17.37 4.83 -5.51
C GLU A 172 16.47 3.67 -5.98
N LEU A 173 15.68 3.06 -5.08
CA LEU A 173 14.69 2.05 -5.46
C LEU A 173 13.54 2.63 -6.28
N VAL A 174 13.07 3.84 -5.94
CA VAL A 174 12.09 4.58 -6.75
C VAL A 174 12.63 4.83 -8.15
N ILE A 175 13.89 5.26 -8.29
CA ILE A 175 14.55 5.43 -9.60
C ILE A 175 14.60 4.11 -10.38
N LYS A 176 14.79 2.99 -9.68
CA LYS A 176 14.82 1.64 -10.23
C LYS A 176 13.43 0.99 -10.36
N HIS A 177 12.33 1.77 -10.33
CA HIS A 177 10.95 1.24 -10.32
C HIS A 177 10.65 0.21 -11.42
N GLN A 178 11.24 0.36 -12.62
CA GLN A 178 11.08 -0.56 -13.74
C GLN A 178 11.62 -1.98 -13.47
N LYS A 179 12.38 -2.17 -12.40
CA LYS A 179 12.92 -3.47 -11.98
C LYS A 179 12.23 -4.04 -10.74
N LEU A 180 11.35 -3.28 -10.07
CA LEU A 180 10.79 -3.66 -8.78
C LEU A 180 9.80 -4.82 -8.90
N CYS A 181 10.11 -5.94 -8.25
CA CYS A 181 9.21 -7.08 -8.08
C CYS A 181 9.28 -7.55 -6.64
N ILE A 182 8.35 -7.05 -5.83
CA ILE A 182 8.36 -7.18 -4.38
C ILE A 182 7.03 -7.80 -3.92
N PHE A 183 7.14 -8.78 -3.04
CA PHE A 183 6.01 -9.40 -2.35
C PHE A 183 6.49 -9.96 -1.00
N TRP A 184 5.55 -10.35 -0.16
CA TRP A 184 5.82 -10.98 1.13
C TRP A 184 4.94 -12.20 1.32
N GLU A 185 5.45 -13.23 2.00
CA GLU A 185 4.68 -14.40 2.41
C GLU A 185 4.19 -14.28 3.86
N ALA A 186 3.85 -13.05 4.31
CA ALA A 186 3.46 -12.76 5.68
C ALA A 186 2.10 -13.39 6.03
N TYR A 187 1.10 -13.16 5.18
CA TYR A 187 -0.28 -13.58 5.42
C TYR A 187 -0.80 -14.61 4.42
N TYR A 188 -0.12 -14.77 3.27
CA TYR A 188 -0.37 -15.81 2.27
C TYR A 188 0.96 -16.40 1.77
N ASP A 189 0.94 -17.53 1.07
CA ASP A 189 2.10 -18.18 0.46
C ASP A 189 1.71 -18.96 -0.81
N PHE A 190 2.68 -19.67 -1.40
CA PHE A 190 2.49 -20.50 -2.58
C PHE A 190 1.96 -21.92 -2.31
N LYS A 191 1.70 -22.30 -1.05
CA LYS A 191 1.35 -23.68 -0.69
C LYS A 191 -0.04 -24.06 -1.18
N ASP A 192 -1.00 -23.15 -1.09
CA ASP A 192 -2.30 -23.35 -1.72
C ASP A 192 -2.17 -23.18 -3.24
N PRO A 193 -2.65 -24.13 -4.06
CA PRO A 193 -2.43 -24.11 -5.50
C PRO A 193 -3.16 -22.97 -6.23
N VAL A 194 -4.29 -22.50 -5.70
CA VAL A 194 -5.04 -21.39 -6.29
C VAL A 194 -4.35 -20.07 -5.96
N VAL A 195 -3.97 -19.87 -4.69
CA VAL A 195 -3.24 -18.68 -4.25
C VAL A 195 -1.87 -18.62 -4.93
N GLY A 196 -1.09 -19.71 -4.88
CA GLY A 196 0.26 -19.77 -5.47
C GLY A 196 0.27 -19.50 -6.97
N ARG A 197 -0.65 -20.11 -7.74
CA ARG A 197 -0.79 -19.81 -9.18
C ARG A 197 -1.11 -18.33 -9.41
N TYR A 198 -2.01 -17.77 -8.61
CA TYR A 198 -2.39 -16.37 -8.74
C TYR A 198 -1.26 -15.40 -8.38
N LEU A 199 -0.45 -15.71 -7.36
CA LEU A 199 0.75 -14.95 -7.04
C LEU A 199 1.73 -14.93 -8.22
N LEU A 200 1.96 -16.07 -8.86
CA LEU A 200 2.81 -16.13 -10.07
C LEU A 200 2.25 -15.28 -11.21
N GLU A 201 0.92 -15.21 -11.38
CA GLU A 201 0.27 -14.33 -12.35
C GLU A 201 0.56 -12.84 -12.01
N GLN A 202 0.43 -12.44 -10.75
CA GLN A 202 0.74 -11.07 -10.29
C GLN A 202 2.22 -10.73 -10.50
N LEU A 203 3.13 -11.62 -10.14
CA LEU A 203 4.57 -11.40 -10.23
C LEU A 203 5.08 -11.34 -11.69
N LYS A 204 4.28 -11.79 -12.66
CA LYS A 204 4.58 -11.64 -14.10
C LYS A 204 4.11 -10.32 -14.70
N LYS A 205 3.36 -9.49 -13.95
CA LYS A 205 2.85 -8.20 -14.44
C LYS A 205 3.97 -7.20 -14.74
N PRO A 206 3.69 -6.20 -15.61
CA PRO A 206 4.61 -5.10 -15.85
C PRO A 206 5.05 -4.43 -14.55
N ARG A 207 6.32 -4.06 -14.50
CA ARG A 207 6.95 -3.44 -13.33
C ARG A 207 6.56 -1.96 -13.22
N PRO A 208 6.43 -1.40 -12.01
CA PRO A 208 6.69 -2.04 -10.72
C PRO A 208 5.57 -2.98 -10.25
N VAL A 209 5.99 -4.08 -9.61
CA VAL A 209 5.10 -4.94 -8.82
C VAL A 209 5.50 -4.81 -7.37
N ILE A 210 4.60 -4.26 -6.56
CA ILE A 210 4.69 -4.26 -5.10
C ILE A 210 3.36 -4.85 -4.62
N LEU A 211 3.38 -6.13 -4.28
CA LEU A 211 2.18 -6.84 -3.85
C LEU A 211 1.87 -6.49 -2.39
N ASP A 212 0.63 -6.13 -2.11
CA ASP A 212 0.16 -5.87 -0.75
C ASP A 212 0.38 -7.12 0.10
N PRO A 213 1.13 -7.05 1.22
CA PRO A 213 1.34 -8.21 2.08
C PRO A 213 0.03 -8.81 2.61
N ALA A 214 -1.05 -8.02 2.71
CA ALA A 214 -2.34 -8.42 3.25
C ALA A 214 -3.36 -8.87 2.19
N ASP A 215 -3.19 -8.47 0.93
CA ASP A 215 -4.10 -8.77 -0.19
C ASP A 215 -3.31 -9.28 -1.41
N PRO A 216 -3.34 -10.60 -1.73
CA PRO A 216 -2.59 -11.17 -2.85
C PRO A 216 -3.10 -10.70 -4.23
N THR A 217 -4.21 -9.95 -4.29
CA THR A 217 -4.77 -9.35 -5.51
C THR A 217 -4.34 -7.90 -5.72
N GLY A 218 -3.84 -7.23 -4.68
CA GLY A 218 -3.49 -5.82 -4.73
C GLY A 218 -2.03 -5.58 -5.12
N ASN A 219 -1.72 -5.37 -6.41
CA ASN A 219 -0.47 -4.70 -6.78
C ASN A 219 -0.60 -3.20 -6.50
N VAL A 220 -0.09 -2.74 -5.35
CA VAL A 220 -0.23 -1.34 -4.91
C VAL A 220 0.54 -0.36 -5.78
N ALA A 221 1.50 -0.85 -6.57
CA ALA A 221 2.32 -0.05 -7.47
C ALA A 221 1.83 -0.06 -8.93
N GLY A 222 0.91 -0.96 -9.28
CA GLY A 222 0.64 -1.34 -10.68
C GLY A 222 -0.36 -0.49 -11.46
N ARG A 223 -0.91 0.58 -10.88
CA ARG A 223 -2.01 1.34 -11.49
C ARG A 223 -1.58 2.26 -12.63
N ASP A 224 -0.48 2.98 -12.46
CA ASP A 224 0.01 3.95 -13.44
C ASP A 224 1.55 3.93 -13.50
N GLN A 225 2.11 3.72 -14.69
CA GLN A 225 3.55 3.72 -14.87
C GLN A 225 4.12 5.14 -14.95
N ASN A 226 3.32 6.10 -15.43
CA ASN A 226 3.72 7.50 -15.53
C ASN A 226 3.88 8.13 -14.14
N SER A 227 3.02 7.76 -13.19
CA SER A 227 3.14 8.23 -11.81
C SER A 227 4.51 7.92 -11.19
N TRP A 228 5.05 6.71 -11.45
CA TRP A 228 6.37 6.31 -10.98
C TRP A 228 7.51 7.03 -11.71
N LEU A 229 7.36 7.28 -13.02
CA LEU A 229 8.36 8.03 -13.78
C LEU A 229 8.52 9.45 -13.22
N ARG A 230 7.40 10.12 -12.90
CA ARG A 230 7.41 11.46 -12.29
C ARG A 230 8.09 11.45 -10.92
N LEU A 231 7.70 10.51 -10.06
CA LEU A 231 8.33 10.40 -8.74
C LEU A 231 9.82 10.04 -8.82
N ALA A 232 10.24 9.27 -9.84
CA ALA A 232 11.64 8.96 -10.10
C ALA A 232 12.45 10.15 -10.61
N GLN A 233 11.83 11.12 -11.30
CA GLN A 233 12.50 12.37 -11.65
C GLN A 233 12.79 13.20 -10.39
N GLU A 234 11.80 13.34 -9.50
CA GLU A 234 12.00 14.01 -8.21
C GLU A 234 13.04 13.31 -7.36
N ALA A 235 12.99 11.99 -7.28
CA ALA A 235 13.99 11.22 -6.55
C ALA A 235 15.42 11.51 -7.04
N ARG A 236 15.64 11.73 -8.35
CA ARG A 236 16.96 12.13 -8.87
C ARG A 236 17.35 13.53 -8.42
N SER A 237 16.46 14.51 -8.55
CA SER A 237 16.72 15.89 -8.12
C SER A 237 17.03 15.98 -6.63
N TRP A 238 16.33 15.20 -5.81
CA TRP A 238 16.54 15.16 -4.36
C TRP A 238 17.90 14.56 -3.97
N LEU A 239 18.43 13.60 -4.73
CA LEU A 239 19.73 12.98 -4.41
C LEU A 239 20.91 13.97 -4.47
N ASP A 240 20.74 15.12 -5.13
CA ASP A 240 21.74 16.20 -5.17
C ASP A 240 21.70 17.11 -3.93
N TYR A 241 20.74 16.91 -3.01
CA TYR A 241 20.60 17.74 -1.82
C TYR A 241 21.60 17.32 -0.72
N THR A 242 21.91 18.28 0.15
CA THR A 242 22.91 18.14 1.22
C THR A 242 22.59 17.05 2.24
N CYS A 243 21.34 16.61 2.36
CA CYS A 243 20.95 15.52 3.25
C CYS A 243 21.55 14.15 2.86
N PHE A 244 22.16 14.04 1.68
CA PHE A 244 22.87 12.86 1.19
C PHE A 244 24.39 13.00 1.19
N MET A 245 24.92 14.04 1.82
CA MET A 245 26.37 14.27 1.98
C MET A 245 26.77 14.22 3.46
N ASN A 246 27.92 13.61 3.73
CA ASN A 246 28.57 13.66 5.02
C ASN A 246 29.28 15.02 5.21
N TRP A 247 29.72 15.29 6.44
CA TRP A 247 30.40 16.56 6.79
C TRP A 247 31.69 16.80 5.99
N ASP A 248 32.35 15.74 5.53
CA ASP A 248 33.57 15.77 4.72
C ASP A 248 33.30 15.90 3.21
N GLY A 249 32.02 16.02 2.81
CA GLY A 249 31.58 16.10 1.43
C GLY A 249 31.47 14.76 0.71
N SER A 250 31.76 13.64 1.38
CA SER A 250 31.54 12.30 0.80
C SER A 250 30.05 11.94 0.77
N PRO A 251 29.57 11.16 -0.22
CA PRO A 251 28.18 10.72 -0.25
C PRO A 251 27.89 9.77 0.92
N VAL A 252 26.70 9.87 1.50
CA VAL A 252 26.24 8.97 2.59
C VAL A 252 26.21 7.50 2.12
N GLY A 253 25.82 7.29 0.87
CA GLY A 253 25.67 5.98 0.25
C GLY A 253 24.32 5.33 0.52
N SER A 254 24.07 4.18 -0.11
CA SER A 254 22.86 3.39 0.03
C SER A 254 23.15 1.99 0.57
N TRP A 255 22.12 1.29 1.03
CA TRP A 255 22.23 -0.13 1.34
C TRP A 255 22.28 -0.95 0.05
N ASN A 256 23.00 -2.08 0.08
CA ASN A 256 23.02 -3.01 -1.04
C ASN A 256 21.70 -3.80 -1.10
N VAL A 257 20.73 -3.29 -1.86
CA VAL A 257 19.39 -3.87 -2.01
C VAL A 257 19.13 -4.25 -3.46
N SER A 258 18.79 -5.52 -3.69
CA SER A 258 18.28 -5.98 -4.98
C SER A 258 16.87 -5.40 -5.21
N PRO A 259 16.51 -4.93 -6.41
CA PRO A 259 15.15 -4.51 -6.72
C PRO A 259 14.16 -5.68 -6.90
N GLN A 260 14.65 -6.93 -6.86
CA GLN A 260 13.84 -8.13 -7.02
C GLN A 260 14.10 -9.09 -5.86
N VAL A 261 13.05 -9.67 -5.31
CA VAL A 261 13.17 -10.88 -4.48
C VAL A 261 13.63 -11.99 -5.43
N HIS A 262 14.77 -12.64 -5.13
CA HIS A 262 15.36 -13.70 -5.96
C HIS A 262 14.29 -14.69 -6.42
N SER A 263 13.93 -14.57 -7.69
CA SER A 263 12.90 -15.36 -8.39
C SER A 263 13.32 -16.81 -8.58
N ASP A 264 14.62 -17.09 -8.62
CA ASP A 264 15.11 -18.31 -9.24
C ASP A 264 14.72 -19.57 -8.45
N TRP A 265 14.61 -19.49 -7.12
CA TRP A 265 14.19 -20.64 -6.29
C TRP A 265 12.68 -20.91 -6.31
N THR A 266 11.84 -19.90 -6.52
CA THR A 266 10.38 -20.04 -6.49
C THR A 266 9.83 -20.55 -7.82
N TYR A 267 10.47 -20.21 -8.95
CA TYR A 267 10.10 -20.74 -10.26
C TYR A 267 10.51 -22.21 -10.46
N GLU A 268 11.71 -22.61 -10.04
CA GLU A 268 12.17 -24.01 -10.21
C GLU A 268 11.36 -25.02 -9.39
N ALA A 269 10.95 -24.65 -8.17
CA ALA A 269 10.14 -25.53 -7.32
C ALA A 269 8.70 -25.72 -7.84
N TYR A 270 8.14 -24.73 -8.55
CA TYR A 270 6.78 -24.80 -9.09
C TYR A 270 6.73 -25.42 -10.49
N ASP A 271 7.72 -25.14 -11.35
CA ASP A 271 7.81 -25.74 -12.70
C ASP A 271 8.10 -27.25 -12.64
N PHE A 272 8.75 -27.75 -11.57
CA PHE A 272 8.88 -29.20 -11.34
C PHE A 272 7.52 -29.88 -11.09
N CYS A 273 6.51 -29.14 -10.64
CA CYS A 273 5.18 -29.68 -10.31
C CYS A 273 4.15 -29.60 -11.45
N GLN A 274 4.42 -28.88 -12.55
CA GLN A 274 3.46 -28.75 -13.65
C GLN A 274 4.09 -29.03 -15.02
N GLY A 275 3.88 -30.26 -15.49
CA GLY A 275 4.03 -30.61 -16.89
C GLY A 275 3.20 -29.69 -17.78
N SER A 276 3.91 -28.92 -18.61
CA SER A 276 3.53 -28.36 -19.91
C SER A 276 2.03 -28.23 -20.24
N SER A 277 1.50 -26.99 -20.29
CA SER A 277 0.42 -26.66 -21.23
C SER A 277 0.37 -25.17 -21.61
N LYS A 278 -0.09 -24.93 -22.84
CA LYS A 278 0.14 -23.75 -23.69
C LYS A 278 -0.73 -22.53 -23.32
N ARG A 279 -0.19 -21.33 -23.61
CA ARG A 279 -0.84 -20.00 -23.49
C ARG A 279 -2.06 -19.83 -24.40
N PRO A 280 -3.08 -19.08 -23.95
CA PRO A 280 -3.89 -18.23 -24.82
C PRO A 280 -3.63 -16.74 -24.58
N THR A 281 -3.71 -15.98 -25.67
CA THR A 281 -3.59 -14.52 -25.73
C THR A 281 -4.96 -13.88 -25.54
N ILE A 282 -5.12 -12.90 -24.65
CA ILE A 282 -6.32 -12.05 -24.59
C ILE A 282 -5.88 -10.58 -24.52
N ARG A 283 -6.33 -9.79 -25.50
CA ARG A 283 -6.36 -8.33 -25.48
C ARG A 283 -7.70 -7.90 -24.88
N GLY A 284 -7.66 -6.94 -23.95
CA GLY A 284 -8.85 -6.21 -23.50
C GLY A 284 -8.40 -4.91 -22.83
N GLY A 285 -8.70 -3.77 -23.45
CA GLY A 285 -8.51 -2.47 -22.83
C GLY A 285 -9.60 -2.22 -21.79
N ALA A 286 -9.20 -1.86 -20.57
CA ALA A 286 -10.10 -1.42 -19.52
C ALA A 286 -10.33 0.10 -19.64
N PRO A 287 -11.56 0.60 -19.41
CA PRO A 287 -11.82 2.03 -19.34
C PRO A 287 -11.21 2.63 -18.05
N PRO A 288 -10.95 3.95 -18.02
CA PRO A 288 -10.34 4.61 -16.86
C PRO A 288 -11.26 4.50 -15.65
N GLN A 289 -10.75 3.89 -14.57
CA GLN A 289 -11.39 3.94 -13.24
C GLN A 289 -10.81 5.12 -12.45
N GLU A 290 -11.73 5.87 -11.85
CA GLU A 290 -11.52 7.19 -11.24
C GLU A 290 -10.64 7.18 -9.99
N GLU A 291 -9.93 8.29 -9.80
CA GLU A 291 -8.78 8.48 -8.92
C GLU A 291 -9.10 8.56 -7.43
N GLU A 292 -8.29 7.88 -6.62
CA GLU A 292 -8.44 7.85 -5.16
C GLU A 292 -7.17 8.30 -4.42
N ASN A 293 -7.37 9.09 -3.38
CA ASN A 293 -6.33 9.71 -2.55
C ASN A 293 -6.39 9.17 -1.12
N TRP A 294 -6.60 7.87 -0.94
CA TRP A 294 -6.73 7.27 0.38
C TRP A 294 -5.37 6.91 0.95
N THR A 295 -5.10 7.35 2.19
CA THR A 295 -3.94 6.95 2.98
C THR A 295 -4.40 6.04 4.12
N CYS A 296 -4.39 4.72 3.91
CA CYS A 296 -4.45 3.79 5.03
C CYS A 296 -3.02 3.40 5.43
N ALA A 297 -2.52 4.05 6.48
CA ALA A 297 -1.48 3.51 7.34
C ALA A 297 -1.34 4.40 8.58
N ILE A 298 -2.02 4.00 9.66
CA ILE A 298 -1.75 4.51 11.00
C ILE A 298 -0.42 3.88 11.43
N LEU A 299 0.64 4.69 11.43
CA LEU A 299 1.99 4.36 11.90
C LEU A 299 2.40 5.23 13.08
#